data_AF-A0A2R6IDT3-F1
#
_entry.id   AF-A0A2R6IDT3-F1
#
_cell.length_a   1.000
_cell.length_b   1.000
_cell.length_c   1.000
_cell.angle_alpha   90.00
_cell.angle_beta   90.00
_cell.angle_gamma   90.00
#
_symmetry.space_group_name_H-M   'P 1'
#
loop_
_entity.id
_entity.type
_entity.pdbx_description
1 polymer ?
#
loop_
_entity_poly.entity_id
_entity_poly.type
_entity_poly.pdbx_seq_one_letter_code
_entity_poly.pdbx_strand_id
1 'polypeptide(L)' 'MDWDRQRDLLPHYAAVFLLIGVYMAAVRAAFGDVVPAVDILGVVVVVLGYPTVARLVGFAPGAWEEG' A
#
# COMPACT_ATOMS: atom_id res chain seq x y z
N MET A 1 -14.65 -20.01 0.09
CA MET A 1 -13.93 -18.78 -0.30
C MET A 1 -14.97 -17.83 -0.83
N ASP A 2 -15.12 -16.68 -0.20
CA ASP A 2 -16.00 -15.63 -0.67
C ASP A 2 -15.30 -14.90 -1.83
N TRP A 3 -15.67 -15.27 -3.05
CA TRP A 3 -15.04 -14.75 -4.27
C TRP A 3 -15.33 -13.27 -4.47
N ASP A 4 -16.46 -12.76 -3.99
CA ASP A 4 -16.83 -11.37 -4.16
C ASP A 4 -15.99 -10.49 -3.23
N ARG A 5 -15.77 -10.94 -1.98
CA ARG A 5 -14.82 -10.29 -1.06
C ARG A 5 -13.38 -10.25 -1.59
N GLN A 6 -12.91 -11.31 -2.25
CA GLN A 6 -11.55 -11.30 -2.83
C GLN A 6 -11.41 -10.36 -4.03
N ARG A 7 -12.45 -10.26 -4.87
CA ARG A 7 -12.47 -9.30 -5.99
C ARG A 7 -12.46 -7.86 -5.52
N ASP A 8 -13.12 -7.55 -4.40
CA ASP A 8 -13.13 -6.22 -3.81
C ASP A 8 -11.74 -5.81 -3.28
N LEU A 9 -10.97 -6.78 -2.75
CA LEU A 9 -9.63 -6.53 -2.20
C LEU A 9 -8.50 -6.49 -3.25
N LEU A 10 -8.66 -7.21 -4.36
CA LEU A 10 -7.69 -7.26 -5.46
C LEU A 10 -7.17 -5.88 -5.94
N PRO A 11 -8.03 -4.88 -6.22
CA PRO A 11 -7.57 -3.55 -6.64
C PRO A 11 -6.72 -2.86 -5.56
N HIS A 12 -7.00 -3.10 -4.28
CA HIS A 12 -6.19 -2.54 -3.18
C HIS A 12 -4.82 -3.19 -3.06
N TYR A 13 -4.72 -4.51 -3.27
CA TYR A 13 -3.41 -5.17 -3.33
C TYR A 13 -2.57 -4.66 -4.50
N ALA A 14 -3.18 -4.49 -5.68
CA ALA A 14 -2.52 -3.90 -6.83
C ALA A 14 -2.08 -2.45 -6.54
N ALA A 15 -2.94 -1.65 -5.91
CA ALA A 15 -2.62 -0.27 -5.53
C ALA A 15 -1.45 -0.20 -4.55
N VAL A 16 -1.44 -1.02 -3.48
CA VAL A 16 -0.32 -1.08 -2.51
C VAL A 16 0.97 -1.50 -3.21
N PHE A 17 0.91 -2.51 -4.08
CA PHE A 17 2.07 -2.95 -4.85
C PHE A 17 2.66 -1.83 -5.71
N LEU A 18 1.80 -1.10 -6.43
CA LEU A 18 2.22 0.07 -7.21
C LEU A 18 2.78 1.18 -6.31
N LEU A 19 2.18 1.43 -5.15
CA LEU A 19 2.63 2.45 -4.21
C LEU A 19 4.04 2.14 -3.66
N ILE A 20 4.32 0.88 -3.36
CA ILE A 20 5.65 0.41 -2.98
C ILE A 20 6.64 0.65 -4.13
N GLY A 21 6.27 0.32 -5.37
CA GLY A 21 7.12 0.58 -6.54
C GLY A 21 7.44 2.07 -6.71
N VAL A 22 6.43 2.94 -6.57
CA VAL A 22 6.59 4.40 -6.60
C VAL A 22 7.49 4.89 -5.47
N TYR A 23 7.31 4.38 -4.25
CA TYR A 23 8.16 4.70 -3.11
C TYR A 23 9.62 4.33 -3.40
N MET A 24 9.89 3.09 -3.83
CA MET A 24 11.25 2.63 -4.13
C MET A 24 11.89 3.47 -5.24
N ALA A 25 11.14 3.77 -6.31
CA ALA A 25 11.61 4.62 -7.39
C ALA A 25 11.92 6.05 -6.92
N ALA A 26 11.07 6.63 -6.08
CA ALA A 26 11.25 7.98 -5.54
C ALA A 26 12.46 8.05 -4.61
N VAL A 27 12.64 7.09 -3.71
CA VAL A 27 13.80 7.01 -2.82
C VAL A 27 15.08 6.85 -3.63
N ARG A 28 15.08 5.95 -4.62
CA ARG A 28 16.22 5.76 -5.52
C ARG A 28 16.58 7.03 -6.28
N ALA A 29 15.57 7.75 -6.79
CA ALA A 29 15.79 8.99 -7.54
C ALA A 29 16.32 10.13 -6.65
N ALA A 30 15.86 10.21 -5.40
CA ALA A 30 16.22 11.31 -4.49
C ALA A 30 17.52 11.06 -3.72
N PHE A 31 17.78 9.83 -3.30
CA PHE A 31 18.85 9.48 -2.35
C PHE A 31 19.83 8.43 -2.87
N GLY A 32 19.58 7.82 -4.03
CA GLY A 32 20.42 6.76 -4.58
C GLY A 32 20.23 5.42 -3.88
N ASP A 33 21.33 4.69 -3.66
CA ASP A 33 21.34 3.46 -2.87
C ASP A 33 21.24 3.79 -1.37
N VAL A 34 20.15 3.36 -0.72
CA VAL A 34 19.98 3.48 0.73
C VAL A 34 20.22 2.14 1.42
N VAL A 35 20.47 2.18 2.73
CA VAL A 35 20.64 0.94 3.52
C VAL A 35 19.30 0.18 3.59
N PRO A 36 19.32 -1.17 3.54
CA PRO A 36 18.08 -1.96 3.46
C PRO A 36 17.07 -1.70 4.59
N ALA A 37 17.55 -1.32 5.77
CA ALA A 37 16.69 -1.00 6.91
C ALA A 37 15.78 0.22 6.64
N VAL A 38 16.25 1.22 5.88
CA VAL A 38 15.47 2.41 5.51
C VAL A 38 14.37 2.02 4.54
N ASP A 39 14.67 1.18 3.54
CA ASP A 39 13.67 0.68 2.59
C ASP A 39 12.59 -0.14 3.29
N ILE A 40 12.97 -1.05 4.18
CA ILE A 40 12.01 -1.85 4.96
C ILE A 40 11.10 -0.93 5.77
N LEU A 41 11.67 0.05 6.48
CA LEU A 41 10.88 0.97 7.29
C LEU A 41 9.90 1.77 6.43
N GLY A 42 10.33 2.29 5.28
CA GLY A 42 9.46 3.05 4.40
C GLY A 42 8.35 2.21 3.75
N VAL A 43 8.66 0.96 3.37
CA VAL A 43 7.63 0.02 2.90
C VAL A 43 6.60 -0.28 3.99
N VAL A 44 7.05 -0.49 5.24
CA VAL A 44 6.13 -0.67 6.38
C VAL A 44 5.24 0.55 6.56
N VAL A 45 5.81 1.76 6.50
CA VAL A 45 5.04 3.02 6.59
C VAL A 45 4.02 3.12 5.45
N VAL A 46 4.40 2.79 4.22
CA VAL A 46 3.50 2.77 3.05
C VAL A 46 2.34 1.81 3.26
N VAL A 47 2.63 0.56 3.66
CA VAL A 47 1.63 -0.49 3.83
C VAL A 47 0.66 -0.14 4.97
N LEU A 48 1.17 0.33 6.10
CA LEU A 48 0.35 0.70 7.26
C LEU A 48 -0.42 2.00 7.04
N GLY A 49 0.15 2.94 6.27
CA GLY A 49 -0.49 4.21 5.96
C GLY A 49 -1.58 4.08 4.88
N TYR A 50 -1.46 3.11 3.97
CA TYR A 50 -2.39 2.95 2.85
C TYR A 50 -3.86 2.84 3.27
N PRO A 51 -4.27 2.00 4.25
CA PRO A 51 -5.65 1.92 4.69
C PRO A 51 -6.20 3.26 5.19
N THR A 52 -5.40 4.02 5.94
CA THR A 52 -5.78 5.35 6.41
C THR A 52 -6.01 6.29 5.24
N VAL A 53 -5.10 6.32 4.28
CA VAL A 53 -5.24 7.16 3.08
C VAL A 53 -6.48 6.73 2.27
N ALA A 54 -6.66 5.44 2.02
CA ALA A 54 -7.78 4.88 1.27
C ALA A 54 -9.14 5.20 1.93
N ARG A 55 -9.23 5.15 3.26
CA ARG A 55 -10.43 5.60 4.02
C ARG A 55 -10.67 7.10 3.85
N LEU A 56 -9.64 7.94 3.94
CA LEU A 56 -9.78 9.38 3.81
C LEU A 56 -10.28 9.83 2.43
N VAL A 57 -9.90 9.10 1.38
CA VAL A 57 -10.32 9.41 0.00
C VAL A 57 -11.62 8.71 -0.42
N GLY A 58 -12.25 7.93 0.47
CA GLY A 58 -13.51 7.24 0.19
C GLY A 58 -13.37 6.00 -0.71
N PHE A 59 -12.16 5.47 -0.87
CA PHE A 59 -11.90 4.23 -1.61
C PHE A 59 -11.72 3.02 -0.67
N ALA A 60 -12.22 3.07 0.57
CA ALA A 60 -12.14 1.90 1.43
C ALA A 60 -13.10 0.81 0.91
N PRO A 61 -12.62 -0.43 0.70
CA PRO A 61 -13.49 -1.55 0.33
C PRO A 61 -14.42 -1.88 1.51
N GLY A 62 -15.64 -2.33 1.20
CA GLY A 62 -16.63 -2.70 2.23
C GLY A 62 -16.12 -3.81 3.14
N ALA A 63 -15.22 -4.66 2.63
CA ALA A 63 -14.54 -5.70 3.41
C ALA A 63 -13.69 -5.20 4.60
N TRP A 64 -13.41 -3.89 4.70
CA TRP A 64 -12.68 -3.28 5.82
C TRP A 64 -13.59 -2.68 6.91
N GLU A 65 -14.90 -2.59 6.66
CA GLU A 65 -15.88 -2.04 7.60
C GLU A 65 -16.37 -3.09 8.63
N GLU A 66 -16.18 -4.38 8.34
CA GLU A 66 -16.58 -5.50 9.21
C GLU A 66 -15.54 -5.86 10.29
N GLY A 67 -14.54 -5.01 10.53
CA GLY A 67 -13.41 -5.28 11.44
C GLY A 67 -13.58 -4.71 12.84
#